data_AF-K9V3D0-F1
#
_entry.id   AF-K9V3D0-F1
#
_cell.length_a   1.000
_cell.length_b   1.000
_cell.length_c   1.000
_cell.angle_alpha   90.00
_cell.angle_beta   90.00
_cell.angle_gamma   90.00
#
_symmetry.space_group_name_H-M   'P 1'
#
loop_
_entity.id
_entity.type
_entity.pdbx_description
1 polymer ?
#
loop_
_entity_poly.entity_id
_entity_poly.type
_entity_poly.pdbx_seq_one_letter_code
_entity_poly.pdbx_strand_id
1 'polypeptide(L)'
;MAHWEKIVYERKEFTLNFECVIAFCREPNNRVTFWLPDSGIPIVIHPQNNEKDYKKILDYIDKVSNLDENTYWVKILYERNEYVINLNRISSFCCEPNGRITFWLPDSTIPIIINPASNPDSYQKVVDYIEKTTGYRF
;
A
#
# COMPACT_ATOMS: atom_id res chain seq x y z
N MET A 1 -7.92 14.76 -2.35
CA MET A 1 -8.87 14.84 -3.48
C MET A 1 -8.92 13.46 -4.12
N ALA A 2 -10.09 12.98 -4.53
CA ALA A 2 -10.20 11.65 -5.16
C ALA A 2 -9.40 11.59 -6.47
N HIS A 3 -8.81 10.42 -6.76
CA HIS A 3 -8.06 10.16 -8.00
C HIS A 3 -8.70 8.98 -8.72
N TRP A 4 -9.64 9.28 -9.62
CA TRP A 4 -10.43 8.30 -10.33
C TRP A 4 -9.76 7.88 -11.63
N GLU A 5 -9.50 6.59 -11.77
CA GLU A 5 -8.89 6.00 -12.95
C GLU A 5 -9.73 4.85 -13.49
N LYS A 6 -9.69 4.69 -14.82
CA LYS A 6 -10.25 3.51 -15.50
C LYS A 6 -9.14 2.53 -15.83
N ILE A 7 -9.36 1.27 -15.49
CA ILE A 7 -8.41 0.17 -15.68
C ILE A 7 -9.12 -1.00 -16.37
N VAL A 8 -8.46 -1.61 -17.35
CA VAL A 8 -8.94 -2.82 -18.02
C VAL A 8 -8.17 -4.04 -17.49
N TYR A 9 -8.89 -4.98 -16.90
CA TYR A 9 -8.33 -6.22 -16.36
C TYR A 9 -9.26 -7.39 -16.68
N GLU A 10 -8.72 -8.50 -17.20
CA GLU A 10 -9.51 -9.69 -17.59
C GLU A 10 -10.74 -9.39 -18.46
N ARG A 11 -10.59 -8.48 -19.45
CA ARG A 11 -11.67 -8.01 -20.35
C ARG A 11 -12.83 -7.30 -19.64
N LYS A 12 -12.66 -6.93 -18.36
CA LYS A 12 -13.59 -6.11 -17.60
C LYS A 12 -13.01 -4.70 -17.43
N GLU A 13 -13.88 -3.72 -17.41
CA GLU A 13 -13.52 -2.34 -17.08
C GLU A 13 -13.83 -2.06 -15.60
N PHE A 14 -12.86 -1.48 -14.91
CA PHE A 14 -12.97 -1.04 -13.53
C PHE A 14 -12.79 0.46 -13.47
N THR A 15 -13.67 1.17 -12.76
CA THR A 15 -13.50 2.59 -12.41
C THR A 15 -13.21 2.67 -10.93
N LEU A 16 -11.99 3.10 -10.60
CA LEU A 16 -11.42 2.95 -9.26
C LEU A 16 -10.93 4.30 -8.75
N ASN A 17 -11.17 4.59 -7.48
CA ASN A 17 -10.50 5.69 -6.81
C ASN A 17 -9.22 5.15 -6.18
N PHE A 18 -8.05 5.54 -6.70
CA PHE A 18 -6.77 5.08 -6.17
C PHE A 18 -6.52 5.51 -4.71
N GLU A 19 -7.16 6.60 -4.23
CA GLU A 19 -7.14 6.98 -2.81
C GLU A 19 -7.85 5.98 -1.87
N CYS A 20 -8.65 5.07 -2.42
CA CYS A 20 -9.29 4.00 -1.67
C CYS A 20 -8.51 2.68 -1.73
N VAL A 21 -7.50 2.57 -2.58
CA VAL A 21 -6.65 1.37 -2.66
C VAL A 21 -5.81 1.29 -1.40
N ILE A 22 -5.81 0.14 -0.74
CA ILE A 22 -5.09 -0.03 0.52
C ILE A 22 -3.59 -0.16 0.29
N ALA A 23 -3.19 -0.94 -0.72
CA ALA A 23 -1.79 -1.12 -1.03
C ALA A 23 -1.57 -1.41 -2.51
N PHE A 24 -0.47 -0.88 -3.03
CA PHE A 24 0.15 -1.31 -4.28
C PHE A 24 1.40 -2.12 -3.94
N CYS A 25 1.51 -3.32 -4.50
CA CYS A 25 2.64 -4.22 -4.37
C CYS A 25 3.39 -4.27 -5.70
N ARG A 26 4.63 -3.80 -5.72
CA ARG A 26 5.55 -3.91 -6.86
C ARG A 26 6.44 -5.11 -6.65
N GLU A 27 6.31 -6.07 -7.55
CA GLU A 27 7.09 -7.31 -7.56
C GLU A 27 8.39 -7.12 -8.39
N PRO A 28 9.48 -7.88 -8.11
CA PRO A 28 10.74 -7.79 -8.85
C PRO A 28 10.65 -8.03 -10.36
N ASN A 29 9.59 -8.68 -10.82
CA ASN A 29 9.32 -8.98 -12.23
C ASN A 29 8.58 -7.83 -12.95
N ASN A 30 8.48 -6.64 -12.34
CA ASN A 30 7.70 -5.49 -12.84
C ASN A 30 6.19 -5.73 -12.89
N ARG A 31 5.65 -6.68 -12.14
CA ARG A 31 4.20 -6.74 -11.89
C ARG A 31 3.84 -5.74 -10.81
N VAL A 32 2.69 -5.08 -11.00
CA VAL A 32 2.01 -4.39 -9.90
C VAL A 32 0.74 -5.15 -9.58
N THR A 33 0.63 -5.55 -8.32
CA THR A 33 -0.57 -6.15 -7.74
C THR A 33 -1.18 -5.15 -6.78
N PHE A 34 -2.48 -4.91 -6.88
CA PHE A 34 -3.24 -4.13 -5.90
C PHE A 34 -4.61 -4.76 -5.71
N TRP A 35 -5.27 -4.48 -4.60
CA TRP A 35 -6.57 -5.07 -4.30
C TRP A 35 -7.68 -4.03 -4.50
N LEU A 36 -8.78 -4.47 -5.13
CA LEU A 36 -9.97 -3.65 -5.25
C LEU A 36 -10.46 -3.26 -3.85
N PRO A 37 -10.73 -1.97 -3.60
CA PRO A 37 -11.33 -1.54 -2.35
C PRO A 37 -12.62 -2.31 -2.06
N ASP A 38 -12.87 -2.63 -0.80
CA ASP A 38 -14.09 -3.27 -0.28
C ASP A 38 -14.34 -4.72 -0.71
N SER A 39 -13.65 -5.24 -1.72
CA SER A 39 -13.87 -6.60 -2.24
C SER A 39 -12.65 -7.50 -2.18
N GLY A 40 -11.45 -6.94 -1.97
CA GLY A 40 -10.24 -7.73 -1.85
C GLY A 40 -9.78 -8.46 -3.10
N ILE A 41 -10.37 -8.16 -4.24
CA ILE A 41 -10.05 -8.86 -5.48
C ILE A 41 -8.70 -8.33 -5.97
N PRO A 42 -7.67 -9.17 -6.16
CA PRO A 42 -6.40 -8.72 -6.67
C PRO A 42 -6.52 -8.37 -8.15
N ILE A 43 -6.04 -7.19 -8.52
CA ILE A 43 -5.78 -6.75 -9.88
C ILE A 43 -4.28 -6.82 -10.10
N VAL A 44 -3.86 -7.58 -11.09
CA VAL A 44 -2.44 -7.74 -11.43
C VAL A 44 -2.17 -7.18 -12.82
N ILE A 45 -1.33 -6.16 -12.91
CA ILE A 45 -0.93 -5.54 -14.16
C ILE A 45 0.55 -5.78 -14.44
N HIS A 46 0.85 -6.13 -15.69
CA HIS A 46 2.20 -6.28 -16.20
C HIS A 46 2.38 -5.38 -17.43
N PRO A 47 3.54 -4.71 -17.59
CA PRO A 47 3.76 -3.77 -18.70
C PRO A 47 3.59 -4.40 -20.08
N GLN A 48 3.99 -5.67 -20.25
CA GLN A 48 3.83 -6.39 -21.53
C GLN A 48 2.37 -6.61 -21.95
N ASN A 49 1.45 -6.67 -20.99
CA ASN A 49 0.04 -6.97 -21.26
C ASN A 49 -0.82 -5.71 -21.33
N ASN A 50 -0.49 -4.69 -20.53
CA ASN A 50 -1.25 -3.45 -20.45
C ASN A 50 -0.36 -2.28 -20.01
N GLU A 51 0.50 -1.82 -20.91
CA GLU A 51 1.44 -0.72 -20.67
C GLU A 51 0.74 0.58 -20.25
N LYS A 52 -0.42 0.88 -20.86
CA LYS A 52 -1.17 2.11 -20.60
C LYS A 52 -1.64 2.20 -19.15
N ASP A 53 -2.30 1.16 -18.65
CA ASP A 53 -2.80 1.15 -17.28
C ASP A 53 -1.67 0.93 -16.27
N TYR A 54 -0.65 0.17 -16.65
CA TYR A 54 0.58 0.04 -15.85
C TYR A 54 1.21 1.41 -15.57
N LYS A 55 1.33 2.26 -16.61
CA LYS A 55 1.88 3.61 -16.46
C LYS A 55 1.04 4.50 -15.53
N LYS A 56 -0.30 4.48 -15.65
CA LYS A 56 -1.18 5.24 -14.74
C LYS A 56 -0.94 4.87 -13.28
N ILE A 57 -0.80 3.57 -13.00
CA ILE A 57 -0.56 3.07 -11.65
C ILE A 57 0.81 3.53 -11.15
N LEU A 58 1.86 3.43 -11.98
CA LEU A 58 3.19 3.92 -11.61
C LEU A 58 3.21 5.43 -11.36
N ASP A 59 2.59 6.22 -12.24
CA ASP A 59 2.49 7.67 -12.08
C ASP A 59 1.79 8.04 -10.75
N TYR A 60 0.76 7.28 -10.35
CA TYR A 60 0.11 7.45 -9.05
C TYR A 60 1.00 7.03 -7.88
N ILE A 61 1.67 5.87 -7.98
CA ILE A 61 2.60 5.39 -6.96
C ILE A 61 3.72 6.41 -6.72
N ASP A 62 4.33 6.92 -7.80
CA ASP A 62 5.39 7.92 -7.72
C ASP A 62 4.85 9.23 -7.14
N LYS A 63 3.64 9.64 -7.55
CA LYS A 63 2.98 10.81 -6.96
C LYS A 63 2.85 10.66 -5.45
N VAL A 64 2.29 9.56 -4.94
CA VAL A 64 2.06 9.39 -3.49
C VAL A 64 3.34 9.12 -2.70
N SER A 65 4.35 8.52 -3.32
CA SER A 65 5.65 8.24 -2.69
C SER A 65 6.49 9.50 -2.51
N ASN A 66 6.30 10.52 -3.35
CA ASN A 66 7.02 11.79 -3.30
C ASN A 66 6.25 12.89 -2.54
N LEU A 67 5.12 12.58 -1.91
CA LEU A 67 4.43 13.54 -1.06
C LEU A 67 5.17 13.72 0.26
N ASP A 68 4.98 14.88 0.90
CA ASP A 68 5.60 15.23 2.18
C ASP A 68 5.46 14.11 3.25
N GLU A 69 6.36 14.12 4.24
CA GLU A 69 6.39 13.14 5.34
C GLU A 69 5.04 13.01 6.08
N ASN A 70 4.20 14.06 6.05
CA ASN A 70 2.87 14.12 6.66
C ASN A 70 1.77 13.32 5.92
N THR A 71 2.10 12.53 4.91
CA THR A 71 1.13 11.68 4.22
C THR A 71 0.87 10.37 4.95
N TYR A 72 -0.34 9.85 4.80
CA TYR A 72 -0.73 8.52 5.29
C TYR A 72 -0.22 7.37 4.40
N TRP A 73 0.52 7.67 3.32
CA TRP A 73 1.13 6.66 2.46
C TRP A 73 2.52 6.30 2.95
N VAL A 74 2.80 5.01 3.14
CA VAL A 74 4.11 4.52 3.59
C VAL A 74 4.65 3.50 2.59
N LYS A 75 5.96 3.58 2.35
CA LYS A 75 6.69 2.65 1.49
C LYS A 75 7.41 1.63 2.35
N ILE A 76 7.21 0.34 2.13
CA ILE A 76 7.80 -0.73 2.94
C ILE A 76 8.37 -1.81 2.02
N LEU A 77 9.63 -2.19 2.26
CA LEU A 77 10.23 -3.36 1.62
C LEU A 77 9.96 -4.58 2.49
N TYR A 78 9.21 -5.54 1.95
CA TYR A 78 8.81 -6.76 2.66
C TYR A 78 8.79 -7.95 1.70
N GLU A 79 9.41 -9.07 2.08
CA GLU A 79 9.50 -10.30 1.26
C GLU A 79 9.96 -10.07 -0.20
N ARG A 80 10.95 -9.18 -0.39
CA ARG A 80 11.49 -8.77 -1.71
C ARG A 80 10.54 -7.97 -2.60
N ASN A 81 9.36 -7.64 -2.11
CA ASN A 81 8.42 -6.76 -2.77
C ASN A 81 8.47 -5.35 -2.16
N GLU A 82 8.12 -4.36 -2.98
CA GLU A 82 7.95 -2.99 -2.55
C GLU A 82 6.45 -2.71 -2.40
N TYR A 83 6.02 -2.45 -1.17
CA TYR A 83 4.64 -2.09 -0.85
C TYR A 83 4.52 -0.58 -0.65
N VAL A 84 3.51 0.02 -1.27
CA VAL A 84 3.08 1.39 -1.02
C VAL A 84 1.68 1.33 -0.41
N ILE A 85 1.59 1.61 0.88
CA ILE A 85 0.44 1.28 1.74
C ILE A 85 -0.21 2.55 2.26
N ASN A 86 -1.53 2.62 2.18
CA ASN A 86 -2.37 3.67 2.75
C ASN A 86 -2.75 3.32 4.20
N LEU A 87 -2.12 3.99 5.17
CA LEU A 87 -2.37 3.76 6.60
C LEU A 87 -3.79 4.11 7.04
N ASN A 88 -4.49 5.04 6.35
CA ASN A 88 -5.90 5.35 6.62
C ASN A 88 -6.85 4.19 6.30
N ARG A 89 -6.37 3.18 5.58
CA ARG A 89 -7.16 2.00 5.21
C ARG A 89 -6.79 0.76 6.03
N ILE A 90 -5.83 0.86 6.93
CA ILE A 90 -5.50 -0.21 7.87
C ILE A 90 -6.44 -0.11 9.07
N SER A 91 -7.06 -1.23 9.43
CA SER A 91 -8.05 -1.30 10.51
C SER A 91 -7.47 -1.74 11.86
N SER A 92 -6.29 -2.38 11.86
CA SER A 92 -5.65 -2.88 13.09
C SER A 92 -4.13 -2.90 12.99
N PHE A 93 -3.50 -2.65 14.14
CA PHE A 93 -2.07 -2.76 14.34
C PHE A 93 -1.81 -3.64 15.57
N CYS A 94 -0.90 -4.58 15.46
CA CYS A 94 -0.41 -5.41 16.55
C CYS A 94 1.03 -5.00 16.86
N CYS A 95 1.23 -4.36 18.01
CA CYS A 95 2.55 -3.96 18.49
C CYS A 95 3.07 -5.01 19.48
N GLU A 96 4.16 -5.68 19.13
CA GLU A 96 4.84 -6.66 19.97
C GLU A 96 5.83 -5.96 20.94
N PRO A 97 6.11 -6.51 22.14
CA PRO A 97 7.07 -5.92 23.10
C PRO A 97 8.50 -5.74 22.59
N ASN A 98 8.87 -6.45 21.52
CA ASN A 98 10.18 -6.35 20.87
C ASN A 98 10.27 -5.19 19.86
N GLY A 99 9.22 -4.35 19.75
CA GLY A 99 9.14 -3.25 18.79
C GLY A 99 8.77 -3.68 17.37
N ARG A 100 8.31 -4.92 17.14
CA ARG A 100 7.72 -5.30 15.85
C ARG A 100 6.28 -4.82 15.78
N ILE A 101 5.92 -4.26 14.64
CA ILE A 101 4.53 -3.90 14.32
C ILE A 101 4.07 -4.81 13.19
N THR A 102 2.96 -5.50 13.41
CA THR A 102 2.28 -6.30 12.41
C THR A 102 0.92 -5.67 12.10
N PHE A 103 0.62 -5.52 10.81
CA PHE A 103 -0.72 -5.15 10.36
C PHE A 103 -1.05 -5.93 9.09
N TRP A 104 -2.33 -5.99 8.75
CA TRP A 104 -2.81 -6.83 7.66
C TRP A 104 -3.36 -5.98 6.54
N LEU A 105 -2.97 -6.30 5.31
CA LEU A 105 -3.64 -5.74 4.14
C LEU A 105 -5.07 -6.32 4.10
N PRO A 106 -6.11 -5.48 4.09
CA PRO A 106 -7.50 -5.94 4.06
C PRO A 106 -7.70 -6.95 2.93
N ASP A 107 -8.49 -7.96 3.25
CA ASP A 107 -8.92 -9.03 2.36
C ASP A 107 -7.86 -10.04 1.88
N SER A 108 -6.56 -9.78 2.09
CA SER A 108 -5.51 -10.68 1.62
C SER A 108 -4.95 -11.62 2.69
N THR A 109 -5.29 -11.42 3.96
CA THR A 109 -4.64 -12.07 5.13
C THR A 109 -3.11 -11.90 5.19
N ILE A 110 -2.52 -11.10 4.28
CA ILE A 110 -1.07 -10.92 4.19
C ILE A 110 -0.62 -10.06 5.38
N PRO A 111 0.19 -10.61 6.30
CA PRO A 111 0.79 -9.80 7.36
C PRO A 111 1.95 -8.99 6.78
N ILE A 112 1.92 -7.68 7.00
CA ILE A 112 3.08 -6.81 6.82
C ILE A 112 3.70 -6.60 8.18
N ILE A 113 4.96 -7.05 8.30
CA ILE A 113 5.71 -6.99 9.54
C ILE A 113 6.85 -5.99 9.33
N ILE A 114 6.86 -4.95 10.15
CA ILE A 114 7.90 -3.93 10.15
C ILE A 114 8.58 -3.85 11.52
N ASN A 115 9.86 -3.51 11.51
CA ASN A 115 10.66 -3.30 12.72
C ASN A 115 11.67 -2.16 12.51
N PRO A 116 12.26 -1.62 13.59
CA PRO A 116 13.20 -0.50 13.51
C PRO A 116 14.46 -0.78 12.68
N ALA A 117 14.85 -2.05 12.53
CA ALA A 117 16.10 -2.42 11.86
C ALA A 117 15.97 -2.57 10.34
N SER A 118 14.81 -2.98 9.85
CA SER A 118 14.58 -3.28 8.43
C SER A 118 14.13 -2.08 7.61
N ASN A 119 13.27 -1.23 8.19
CA ASN A 119 12.68 -0.08 7.52
C ASN A 119 12.55 1.06 8.54
N PRO A 120 13.64 1.68 9.03
CA PRO A 120 13.62 2.62 10.15
C PRO A 120 12.68 3.82 9.90
N ASP A 121 12.78 4.45 8.73
CA ASP A 121 11.98 5.64 8.41
C ASP A 121 10.49 5.28 8.29
N SER A 122 10.18 4.20 7.59
CA SER A 122 8.81 3.70 7.44
C SER A 122 8.23 3.22 8.77
N TYR A 123 9.07 2.64 9.64
CA TYR A 123 8.68 2.21 10.98
C TYR A 123 8.26 3.42 11.81
N GLN A 124 9.11 4.46 11.84
CA GLN A 124 8.80 5.69 12.57
C GLN A 124 7.52 6.33 12.04
N LYS A 125 7.32 6.36 10.71
CA LYS A 125 6.09 6.87 10.11
C LYS A 125 4.84 6.10 10.54
N VAL A 126 4.93 4.78 10.68
CA VAL A 126 3.83 3.95 11.19
C VAL A 126 3.57 4.23 12.68
N VAL A 127 4.62 4.34 13.50
CA VAL A 127 4.50 4.71 14.92
C VAL A 127 3.82 6.07 15.08
N ASP A 128 4.32 7.08 14.39
CA ASP A 128 3.79 8.44 14.41
C ASP A 128 2.32 8.48 13.97
N TYR A 129 1.98 7.71 12.93
CA TYR A 129 0.61 7.57 12.46
C TYR A 129 -0.31 6.96 13.53
N ILE A 130 0.11 5.87 14.19
CA ILE A 130 -0.70 5.23 15.23
C ILE A 130 -0.87 6.18 16.41
N GLU A 131 0.20 6.83 16.88
CA GLU A 131 0.12 7.79 17.98
C GLU A 131 -0.82 8.96 17.63
N LYS A 132 -0.66 9.56 16.44
CA LYS A 132 -1.49 10.68 15.99
C LYS A 132 -2.97 10.31 15.84
N THR A 133 -3.26 9.08 15.42
CA THR A 133 -4.64 8.63 15.14
C THR A 133 -5.35 8.10 16.38
N THR A 134 -4.63 7.41 17.26
CA THR A 134 -5.21 6.67 18.39
C THR A 134 -4.88 7.27 19.76
N GLY A 135 -3.83 8.09 19.85
CA GLY A 135 -3.28 8.58 21.13
C GLY A 135 -2.46 7.54 21.90
N TYR A 136 -2.29 6.32 21.39
CA TYR A 136 -1.50 5.27 22.05
C TYR A 136 -0.02 5.37 21.66
N ARG A 137 0.86 5.28 22.66
CA ARG A 137 2.33 5.24 22.51
C ARG A 137 2.86 3.85 22.80
N PHE A 138 3.93 3.46 22.10
CA PHE A 138 4.58 2.16 22.20
C PHE A 138 6.07 2.32 22.42
#